data_AF-A0A9D7NBJ3-F1
#
_entry.id   AF-A0A9D7NBJ3-F1
#
_cell.length_a   1.000
_cell.length_b   1.000
_cell.length_c   1.000
_cell.angle_alpha   90.00
_cell.angle_beta   90.00
_cell.angle_gamma   90.00
#
_symmetry.space_group_name_H-M   'P 1'
#
loop_
_entity.id
_entity.type
_entity.pdbx_description
1 polymer ?
#
loop_
_entity_poly.entity_id
_entity_poly.type
_entity_poly.pdbx_seq_one_letter_code
_entity_poly.pdbx_strand_id
1 'polypeptide(L)'
;MGYDSAQQRYYIPYHYIGNGGFNQVRRQINKQCKNGKSKKLAKKVARRLAKTKDVPFANLERVEVVKGTYDFETYFSKGDKTPLSEKVLSTQNIVKP
;
A
#
# COMPACT_ATOMS: atom_id res chain seq x y z
N MET A 1 0.49 1.95 -1.03
CA MET A 1 0.91 3.34 -0.81
C MET A 1 -0.30 4.21 -0.74
N GLY A 2 -0.32 5.17 0.18
CA GLY A 2 -1.30 6.24 0.24
C GLY A 2 -0.69 7.55 -0.23
N TYR A 3 -1.51 8.43 -0.77
CA TYR A 3 -1.14 9.80 -1.14
C TYR A 3 -2.17 10.77 -0.58
N ASP A 4 -1.70 11.89 -0.02
CA ASP A 4 -2.55 13.02 0.37
C ASP A 4 -2.70 14.04 -0.78
N SER A 5 -3.36 15.16 -0.50
CA SER A 5 -3.57 16.25 -1.46
C SER A 5 -2.28 16.87 -1.98
N ALA A 6 -1.21 16.88 -1.17
CA ALA A 6 0.12 17.35 -1.54
C ALA A 6 0.93 16.31 -2.32
N GLN A 7 0.34 15.17 -2.68
CA GLN A 7 1.02 14.02 -3.29
C GLN A 7 2.14 13.42 -2.41
N GLN A 8 2.14 13.70 -1.10
CA GLN A 8 3.08 13.10 -0.17
C GLN A 8 2.76 11.61 -0.01
N ARG A 9 3.80 10.78 -0.05
CA ARG A 9 3.67 9.32 -0.02
C ARG A 9 3.66 8.79 1.42
N TYR A 10 2.71 7.89 1.70
CA TYR A 10 2.60 7.21 2.99
C TYR A 10 2.57 5.68 2.81
N TYR A 11 3.32 4.97 3.67
CA TYR A 11 3.17 3.54 3.82
C TYR A 11 1.91 3.23 4.61
N ILE A 12 0.99 2.47 4.01
CA ILE A 12 -0.26 2.09 4.67
C ILE A 12 0.04 0.90 5.60
N PRO A 13 -0.26 1.00 6.90
CA PRO A 13 -0.10 -0.10 7.84
C PRO A 13 -0.86 -1.36 7.40
N TYR A 14 -0.27 -2.53 7.66
CA TYR A 14 -0.82 -3.81 7.17
C TYR A 14 -2.23 -4.11 7.71
N HIS A 15 -2.60 -3.59 8.88
CA HIS A 15 -3.91 -3.79 9.49
C HIS A 15 -5.07 -3.15 8.69
N TYR A 16 -4.81 -2.08 7.92
CA TYR A 16 -5.80 -1.56 6.97
C TYR A 16 -6.04 -2.51 5.78
N ILE A 17 -5.12 -3.44 5.51
CA ILE A 17 -5.16 -4.29 4.32
C ILE A 17 -5.81 -5.65 4.62
N GLY A 18 -5.36 -6.30 5.69
CA GLY A 18 -5.77 -7.64 6.07
C GLY A 18 -5.71 -7.86 7.58
N ASN A 19 -6.19 -9.01 8.00
CA ASN A 19 -6.13 -9.45 9.38
C ASN A 19 -4.96 -10.43 9.54
N GLY A 20 -4.38 -10.50 10.75
CA GLY A 20 -3.24 -11.35 11.07
C GLY A 20 -1.90 -10.60 11.05
N GLY A 21 -0.81 -11.35 11.19
CA GLY A 21 0.54 -10.77 11.27
C GLY A 21 1.04 -10.17 9.96
N PHE A 22 2.03 -9.28 10.05
CA PHE A 22 2.63 -8.59 8.90
C PHE A 22 2.99 -9.53 7.74
N ASN A 23 3.71 -10.62 8.03
CA ASN A 23 4.14 -11.58 7.01
C ASN A 23 2.96 -12.32 6.37
N GLN A 24 1.91 -12.61 7.13
CA GLN A 24 0.70 -13.24 6.62
C GLN A 24 -0.02 -12.30 5.65
N VAL A 25 -0.22 -11.04 6.04
CA VAL A 25 -0.84 -10.02 5.19
C VAL A 25 -0.01 -9.78 3.92
N ARG A 26 1.32 -9.71 4.01
CA ARG A 26 2.22 -9.63 2.85
C ARG A 26 2.00 -10.78 1.86
N ARG A 27 1.94 -12.03 2.35
CA ARG A 27 1.67 -13.20 1.50
C ARG A 27 0.30 -13.14 0.85
N GLN A 28 -0.73 -12.67 1.57
CA GLN A 28 -2.07 -12.47 1.02
C GLN A 28 -2.09 -11.42 -0.10
N ILE A 29 -1.42 -10.26 0.10
CA ILE A 29 -1.26 -9.22 -0.92
C ILE A 29 -0.61 -9.79 -2.18
N ASN A 30 0.52 -10.49 -2.02
CA ASN A 30 1.24 -11.09 -3.12
C ASN A 30 0.37 -12.08 -3.90
N LYS A 31 -0.36 -12.96 -3.21
CA LYS A 31 -1.30 -13.92 -3.83
C LYS A 31 -2.41 -13.20 -4.61
N GLN A 32 -3.01 -12.16 -4.04
CA GLN A 32 -4.05 -11.40 -4.72
C GLN A 32 -3.52 -10.67 -5.96
N CYS A 33 -2.34 -10.06 -5.89
CA CYS A 33 -1.72 -9.38 -7.01
C CYS A 33 -1.36 -10.35 -8.15
N LYS A 34 -0.79 -11.52 -7.82
CA LYS A 34 -0.51 -12.58 -8.81
C LYS A 34 -1.78 -13.04 -9.52
N ASN A 35 -2.91 -13.09 -8.82
CA ASN A 35 -4.20 -13.50 -9.36
C ASN A 35 -4.97 -12.35 -10.05
N GLY A 36 -4.33 -11.23 -10.37
CA GLY A 36 -4.97 -10.08 -11.03
C GLY A 36 -5.96 -9.28 -10.17
N LYS A 37 -5.98 -9.51 -8.84
CA LYS A 37 -6.95 -8.91 -7.91
C LYS A 37 -6.47 -7.60 -7.28
N SER A 38 -5.44 -6.95 -7.84
CA SER A 38 -4.88 -5.69 -7.33
C SER A 38 -5.91 -4.56 -7.26
N LYS A 39 -6.79 -4.42 -8.25
CA LYS A 39 -7.89 -3.43 -8.24
C LYS A 39 -8.87 -3.66 -7.09
N LYS A 40 -9.28 -4.91 -6.86
CA LYS A 40 -10.18 -5.29 -5.74
C LYS A 40 -9.53 -5.00 -4.39
N LEU A 41 -8.24 -5.27 -4.26
CA LEU A 41 -7.45 -4.96 -3.07
C LEU A 41 -7.41 -3.45 -2.80
N ALA A 42 -7.05 -2.65 -3.81
CA ALA A 42 -7.01 -1.19 -3.70
C ALA A 42 -8.36 -0.61 -3.28
N LYS A 43 -9.46 -1.06 -3.92
CA LYS A 43 -10.84 -0.67 -3.58
C LYS A 43 -11.22 -1.01 -2.14
N LYS A 44 -10.82 -2.19 -1.64
CA LYS A 44 -11.07 -2.59 -0.26
C LYS A 44 -10.33 -1.67 0.73
N VAL A 45 -9.06 -1.39 0.47
CA VAL A 45 -8.23 -0.55 1.34
C VAL A 45 -8.74 0.89 1.34
N ALA A 46 -9.05 1.46 0.16
CA ALA A 46 -9.62 2.79 0.04
C ALA A 46 -10.92 2.95 0.86
N ARG A 47 -11.83 1.96 0.83
CA ARG A 47 -13.05 1.98 1.65
C ARG A 47 -12.81 1.94 3.16
N ARG A 48 -11.72 1.29 3.61
CA ARG A 48 -11.36 1.26 5.03
C ARG A 48 -10.75 2.59 5.45
N LEU A 49 -9.86 3.14 4.63
CA LEU A 49 -9.26 4.45 4.85
C LEU A 49 -10.29 5.58 4.79
N ALA A 50 -11.30 5.50 3.92
CA ALA A 50 -12.40 6.47 3.88
C ALA A 50 -13.16 6.62 5.22
N LYS A 51 -13.08 5.61 6.10
CA LYS A 51 -13.75 5.58 7.40
C LYS A 51 -12.82 5.84 8.57
N THR A 52 -11.51 5.93 8.34
CA THR A 52 -10.55 6.16 9.43
C THR A 52 -10.58 7.62 9.85
N LYS A 53 -10.35 7.85 11.14
CA LYS A 53 -10.08 9.18 11.71
C LYS A 53 -8.60 9.35 12.08
N ASP A 54 -7.80 8.30 11.86
CA ASP A 54 -6.40 8.27 12.28
C ASP A 54 -5.57 9.10 11.30
N VAL A 55 -4.94 10.16 11.80
CA VAL A 55 -4.00 10.98 11.02
C VAL A 55 -2.64 10.26 10.95
N PRO A 56 -1.95 10.24 9.80
CA PRO A 56 -2.23 10.95 8.55
C PRO A 56 -3.23 10.23 7.61
N PHE A 57 -3.65 9.01 7.92
CA PHE A 57 -4.40 8.14 7.02
C PHE A 57 -5.79 8.67 6.64
N ALA A 58 -6.43 9.44 7.53
CA ALA A 58 -7.71 10.12 7.28
C ALA A 58 -7.63 11.21 6.20
N ASN A 59 -6.43 11.72 5.92
CA ASN A 59 -6.17 12.78 4.94
C ASN A 59 -5.76 12.25 3.57
N LEU A 60 -5.61 10.93 3.42
CA LEU A 60 -5.29 10.34 2.14
C LEU A 60 -6.45 10.50 1.14
N GLU A 61 -6.10 10.72 -0.12
CA GLU A 61 -7.04 10.89 -1.24
C GLU A 61 -6.91 9.76 -2.27
N ARG A 62 -5.74 9.10 -2.32
CA ARG A 62 -5.45 8.04 -3.29
C ARG A 62 -4.67 6.90 -2.66
N VAL A 63 -4.98 5.68 -3.08
CA VAL A 63 -4.23 4.47 -2.73
C VAL A 63 -3.72 3.79 -3.99
N GLU A 64 -2.49 3.31 -3.91
CA GLU A 64 -1.87 2.51 -4.96
C GLU A 64 -1.34 1.19 -4.42
N VAL A 65 -1.52 0.14 -5.21
CA VAL A 65 -0.81 -1.14 -5.00
C VAL A 65 0.47 -1.08 -5.83
N VAL A 66 1.60 -0.95 -5.15
CA VAL A 66 2.91 -0.78 -5.78
C VAL A 66 3.75 -2.03 -5.55
N LYS A 67 4.38 -2.52 -6.62
CA LYS A 67 5.43 -3.53 -6.54
C LYS A 67 6.77 -2.83 -6.69
N GLY A 68 7.53 -2.77 -5.60
CA GLY A 68 8.92 -2.31 -5.62
C GLY A 68 9.89 -3.47 -5.83
N THR A 69 10.95 -3.22 -6.59
CA THR A 69 12.13 -4.08 -6.71
C THR A 69 13.27 -3.39 -5.98
N TYR A 70 14.01 -4.13 -5.16
CA TYR A 70 15.07 -3.60 -4.30
C TYR A 70 16.33 -4.42 -4.48
N ASP A 71 17.48 -3.80 -4.29
CA ASP A 71 18.74 -4.52 -4.17
C ASP A 71 18.82 -5.16 -2.78
N PHE A 72 19.07 -6.47 -2.73
CA PHE A 72 19.01 -7.22 -1.48
C PHE A 72 20.11 -6.78 -0.49
N GLU A 73 21.35 -6.68 -0.97
CA GLU A 73 22.50 -6.37 -0.12
C GLU A 73 22.38 -4.94 0.42
N THR A 74 22.09 -3.97 -0.43
CA THR A 74 21.93 -2.56 -0.05
C THR A 74 20.77 -2.38 0.94
N TYR A 75 19.66 -3.10 0.72
CA TYR A 75 18.49 -3.03 1.59
C TYR A 75 18.74 -3.54 3.00
N PHE A 76 19.40 -4.70 3.14
CA PHE A 76 19.60 -5.34 4.45
C PHE A 76 20.90 -4.92 5.13
N SER A 77 21.98 -4.70 4.39
CA SER A 77 23.30 -4.38 4.97
C SER A 77 23.48 -2.89 5.22
N LYS A 78 23.02 -2.04 4.30
CA LYS A 78 23.18 -0.57 4.39
C LYS A 78 21.94 0.14 4.90
N GLY A 79 20.81 -0.56 4.98
CA GLY A 79 19.53 0.00 5.41
C GLY A 79 18.90 0.95 4.39
N ASP A 80 19.45 1.03 3.18
CA ASP A 80 18.90 1.87 2.11
C ASP A 80 17.69 1.17 1.48
N LYS A 81 16.52 1.77 1.70
CA LYS A 81 15.22 1.25 1.26
C LYS A 81 14.74 1.91 -0.03
N THR A 82 15.66 2.50 -0.80
CA THR A 82 15.33 3.07 -2.10
C THR A 82 15.06 1.93 -3.09
N PRO A 83 13.89 1.92 -3.77
CA PRO A 83 13.60 0.91 -4.77
C PRO A 83 14.44 1.14 -6.05
N LEU A 84 14.98 0.06 -6.61
CA LEU A 84 15.60 0.06 -7.95
C LEU A 84 14.58 0.36 -9.05
N SER A 85 13.35 -0.14 -8.87
CA SER A 85 12.23 0.15 -9.76
C SER A 85 10.91 -0.04 -9.03
N GLU A 86 9.88 0.67 -9.50
CA GLU A 86 8.52 0.53 -9.00
C GLU A 86 7.53 0.34 -10.14
N LYS A 87 6.55 -0.54 -9.92
CA LYS A 87 5.41 -0.74 -10.81
C LYS A 87 4.11 -0.55 -10.06
N VAL A 88 3.31 0.41 -10.50
CA VAL A 88 1.93 0.58 -10.03
C VAL A 88 1.05 -0.49 -10.67
N LEU A 89 0.46 -1.36 -9.84
CA LEU A 89 -0.42 -2.45 -10.28
C LEU A 89 -1.90 -2.04 -10.30
N SER A 90 -2.27 -1.07 -9.48
CA SER A 90 -3.61 -0.48 -9.45
C SER A 90 -3.59 0.81 -8.65
N THR A 91 -4.49 1.71 -9.02
CA THR A 91 -4.74 2.99 -8.36
C THR A 91 -6.22 3.09 -8.03
N GLN A 92 -6.53 3.68 -6.88
CA GLN A 92 -7.90 3.89 -6.42
C GLN A 92 -8.00 5.18 -5.61
N ASN A 93 -8.91 6.07 -6.01
CA ASN A 93 -9.25 7.24 -5.21
C ASN A 93 -10.10 6.85 -4.00
N ILE A 94 -9.90 7.56 -2.90
CA ILE A 94 -10.63 7.44 -1.65
C ILE A 94 -11.80 8.42 -1.69
N VAL A 95 -13.02 7.88 -1.71
CA VAL A 95 -14.23 8.68 -1.62
C VAL A 95 -14.63 8.72 -0.14
N LYS A 96 -14.54 9.90 0.48
CA LYS A 96 -14.99 10.10 1.85
C LYS A 96 -16.53 10.16 1.89
N PRO A 97 -17.16 9.57 2.92
CA PRO A 97 -18.61 9.64 3.10
C PRO A 97 -19.08 11.05 3.41
#